data_AF-A0A968ZT72-F1
#
_entry.id   AF-A0A968ZT72-F1
#
_cell.length_a   1.000
_cell.length_b   1.000
_cell.length_c   1.000
_cell.angle_alpha   90.00
_cell.angle_beta   90.00
_cell.angle_gamma   90.00
#
_symmetry.space_group_name_H-M   'P 1'
#
loop_
_entity.id
_entity.type
_entity.pdbx_description
1 polymer ?
#
loop_
_entity_poly.entity_id
_entity_poly.type
_entity_poly.pdbx_seq_one_letter_code
_entity_poly.pdbx_strand_id
1 'polypeptide(L)' 'MPEAWWFSHLEDWQQAGDQLMAALDVLRDRYLVEEMTADTELLLKQHNLMYIVFLSHLKRLTFDLASIN' A
#
# COMPACT_ATOMS: atom_id res chain seq x y z
N MET A 1 1.33 2.71 -11.35
CA MET A 1 0.89 4.12 -11.36
C MET A 1 2.11 5.00 -11.32
N PRO A 2 2.11 6.17 -11.99
CA PRO A 2 3.20 7.13 -11.89
C PRO A 2 3.39 7.59 -10.44
N GLU A 3 4.61 7.98 -10.07
CA GLU A 3 4.92 8.47 -8.72
C GLU A 3 4.08 9.69 -8.31
N ALA A 4 3.81 10.60 -9.26
CA ALA A 4 2.95 11.77 -9.03
C ALA A 4 1.52 11.41 -8.59
N TRP A 5 0.98 10.26 -9.05
CA TRP A 5 -0.32 9.78 -8.59
C TRP A 5 -0.25 9.37 -7.11
N TRP A 6 0.83 8.71 -6.68
CA TRP A 6 1.04 8.34 -5.29
C TRP A 6 1.18 9.55 -4.38
N PHE A 7 1.84 10.62 -4.83
CA PHE A 7 1.89 11.87 -4.07
C PHE A 7 0.49 12.47 -3.86
N SER A 8 -0.34 12.54 -4.90
CA SER A 8 -1.73 13.01 -4.73
C SER A 8 -2.52 12.16 -3.72
N HIS A 9 -2.27 10.84 -3.68
CA HIS A 9 -2.92 9.94 -2.72
C HIS A 9 -2.39 10.09 -1.28
N LEU A 10 -1.10 10.42 -1.12
CA LEU A 10 -0.49 10.67 0.19
C LEU A 10 -0.82 12.06 0.74
N GLU A 11 -1.07 13.04 -0.12
CA GLU A 11 -1.61 14.35 0.26
C GLU A 11 -3.02 14.20 0.88
N ASP A 12 -3.85 13.30 0.36
CA ASP A 12 -5.14 12.94 0.99
C ASP A 12 -4.96 12.33 2.39
N TRP A 13 -3.78 11.77 2.68
CA TRP A 13 -3.38 11.27 4.00
C TRP A 13 -2.65 12.33 4.85
N GLN A 14 -2.81 13.61 4.48
CA GLN A 14 -2.24 14.77 5.17
C GLN A 14 -0.71 14.84 5.19
N GLN A 15 -0.03 14.12 4.29
CA GLN A 15 1.41 14.27 4.08
C GLN A 15 1.67 15.48 3.15
N ALA A 16 2.71 16.27 3.39
CA ALA A 16 3.03 17.43 2.55
C ALA A 16 4.54 17.62 2.35
N GLY A 17 4.91 18.14 1.17
CA GLY A 17 6.29 18.49 0.83
C GLY A 17 7.25 17.31 1.01
N ASP A 18 8.31 17.52 1.80
CA ASP A 18 9.36 16.52 2.03
C ASP A 18 8.84 15.23 2.70
N GLN A 19 7.68 15.28 3.35
CA GLN A 19 7.07 14.11 3.99
C GLN A 19 6.51 13.11 2.97
N LEU A 20 6.19 13.55 1.75
CA LEU A 20 5.64 12.69 0.70
C LEU A 20 6.66 11.65 0.23
N MET A 21 7.91 12.07 0.01
CA MET A 21 9.01 11.18 -0.34
C MET A 21 9.30 10.18 0.78
N ALA A 22 9.41 10.66 2.02
CA ALA A 22 9.65 9.81 3.18
C ALA A 22 8.50 8.80 3.40
N ALA A 23 7.26 9.21 3.21
CA ALA A 23 6.10 8.31 3.30
C ALA A 23 6.15 7.24 2.21
N LEU A 24 6.49 7.61 0.98
CA LEU A 24 6.62 6.66 -0.12
C LEU A 24 7.76 5.66 0.10
N ASP A 25 8.90 6.11 0.63
CA ASP A 25 10.01 5.24 1.02
C ASP A 25 9.62 4.27 2.13
N VAL A 26 8.86 4.72 3.13
CA VAL A 26 8.31 3.82 4.18
C VAL A 26 7.36 2.79 3.57
N LEU A 27 6.57 3.13 2.54
CA LEU A 27 5.73 2.17 1.83
C LEU A 27 6.57 1.15 1.05
N ARG A 28 7.67 1.58 0.40
CA ARG A 28 8.62 0.69 -0.28
C ARG A 28 9.29 -0.27 0.72
N ASP A 29 9.81 0.25 1.82
CA ASP A 29 10.48 -0.52 2.89
C ASP A 29 9.56 -1.57 3.52
N ARG A 30 8.26 -1.27 3.60
CA ARG A 30 7.24 -2.19 4.12
C ARG A 30 6.70 -3.15 3.07
N TYR A 31 7.23 -3.16 1.85
CA TYR A 31 6.73 -3.96 0.74
C TYR A 31 5.23 -3.72 0.46
N LEU A 32 4.76 -2.49 0.70
CA LEU A 32 3.39 -2.06 0.40
C LEU A 32 3.23 -1.58 -1.04
N VAL A 33 4.33 -1.12 -1.63
CA VAL A 33 4.43 -0.76 -3.04
C VAL A 33 5.64 -1.44 -3.66
N GLU A 34 5.52 -1.82 -4.91
CA GLU A 34 6.55 -2.46 -5.73
C GLU A 34 6.92 -1.52 -6.87
N GLU A 35 8.22 -1.41 -7.15
CA GLU A 35 8.73 -0.70 -8.31
C GLU A 35 8.63 -1.59 -9.56
N MET A 36 8.07 -1.02 -10.62
CA MET A 36 8.04 -1.61 -11.94
C MET A 36 8.60 -0.60 -12.93
N THR A 37 9.61 -1.00 -13.68
CA THR A 37 10.07 -0.25 -14.85
C THR A 37 9.22 -0.65 -16.06
N ALA A 38 8.52 0.31 -16.66
CA ALA A 38 7.85 0.14 -17.94
C ALA A 38 8.45 1.12 -18.94
N ASP A 39 9.05 0.59 -20.00
CA ASP A 39 9.80 1.33 -21.01
C ASP A 39 10.90 2.23 -20.41
N THR A 40 10.60 3.51 -20.17
CA THR A 40 11.51 4.52 -19.60
C THR A 40 10.98 5.16 -18.31
N GLU A 41 9.82 4.73 -17.81
CA GLU A 41 9.18 5.32 -16.63
C GLU A 41 9.27 4.39 -15.41
N LEU A 42 9.58 4.99 -14.27
CA LEU A 42 9.44 4.33 -12.97
C LEU A 42 7.96 4.36 -12.56
N LEU A 43 7.35 3.18 -12.50
CA LEU A 43 5.98 3.01 -12.02
C LEU A 43 5.99 2.34 -10.66
N LEU A 44 5.05 2.73 -9.82
CA LEU A 44 4.81 2.13 -8.51
C LEU A 44 3.46 1.43 -8.52
N LYS A 45 3.45 0.17 -8.11
CA LYS A 45 2.25 -0.65 -7.99
C LYS A 45 2.02 -1.02 -6.54
N GLN A 46 0.79 -0.98 -6.08
CA GLN A 46 0.48 -1.50 -4.75
C GLN A 46 0.76 -3.00 -4.69
N HIS A 47 1.51 -3.42 -3.68
CA HIS A 47 1.74 -4.83 -3.43
C HIS A 47 0.49 -5.42 -2.79
N ASN A 48 -0.17 -6.34 -3.50
CA ASN A 48 -1.39 -6.99 -3.01
C ASN A 48 -1.11 -8.04 -1.91
N LEU A 49 0.14 -8.24 -1.51
CA LEU A 49 0.50 -9.23 -0.49
C LEU A 49 -0.12 -8.87 0.87
N MET A 50 -0.03 -7.60 1.28
CA MET A 50 -0.69 -7.15 2.50
C MET A 50 -2.21 -7.23 2.39
N TYR A 51 -2.80 -6.96 1.23
CA TYR A 51 -4.23 -7.15 1.03
C TYR A 51 -4.65 -8.60 1.26
N ILE A 52 -3.94 -9.57 0.69
CA ILE A 52 -4.23 -10.99 0.86
C ILE A 52 -4.04 -11.44 2.32
N VAL A 53 -2.95 -11.03 2.97
CA VAL A 53 -2.67 -11.36 4.37
C VAL A 53 -3.73 -10.74 5.29
N PHE A 54 -4.01 -9.45 5.12
CA PHE A 54 -5.03 -8.74 5.90
C PHE A 54 -6.42 -9.35 5.70
N LEU A 55 -6.81 -9.64 4.45
CA LEU A 55 -8.08 -10.29 4.13
C LEU A 55 -8.16 -11.69 4.74
N SER A 56 -7.06 -12.44 4.78
CA SER A 56 -6.99 -13.77 5.41
C SER A 56 -7.15 -13.69 6.92
N HIS A 57 -6.51 -12.70 7.57
CA HIS A 57 -6.71 -12.43 8.99
C HIS A 57 -8.14 -11.98 9.32
N LEU A 58 -8.72 -11.07 8.52
CA LEU A 58 -10.10 -10.63 8.68
C LEU A 58 -11.09 -11.78 8.52
N LYS A 59 -10.90 -12.64 7.51
CA LYS A 59 -11.72 -13.85 7.34
C LYS A 59 -11.62 -14.74 8.58
N ARG A 60 -10.41 -14.99 9.08
CA ARG A 60 -10.21 -15.79 10.30
C ARG A 60 -10.96 -15.20 11.50
N LEU A 61 -10.83 -13.90 11.75
CA LEU A 61 -11.57 -13.21 12.82
C LEU A 61 -13.09 -13.31 12.64
N THR A 62 -13.58 -13.25 11.40
CA THR A 62 -15.02 -13.36 11.09
C THR A 62 -15.54 -14.79 11.30
N PHE A 63 -14.76 -15.81 10.92
CA PHE A 63 -15.10 -17.21 11.15
C PHE A 63 -15.00 -17.62 12.63
N ASP A 64 -14.01 -17.10 13.36
CA ASP A 64 -13.85 -17.35 14.80
C ASP A 64 -15.06 -16.79 15.58
N LEU A 65 -15.54 -15.58 15.25
CA LEU A 65 -16.74 -14.99 15.84
C LEU A 65 -18.04 -15.72 15.49
N ALA A 66 -18.11 -16.37 14.33
CA ALA A 66 -19.26 -17.17 13.91
C ALA A 66 -19.30 -18.56 14.57
N SER A 67 -18.19 -19.06 15.10
CA SER A 67 -18.11 -20.36 15.81
C SER A 67 -18.41 -20.27 17.32
N ILE A 68 -18.55 -19.05 17.85
CA ILE A 68 -18.79 -18.76 19.28
C ILE A 68 -20.27 -18.42 19.56
N ASN A 69 -21.13 -18.42 18.55
CA ASN A 69 -22.60 -18.34 18.69
C ASN A 69 -23.26 -19.64 18.22
#